data_AF-A0A956BQC8-F1
#
_entry.id   AF-A0A956BQC8-F1
#
_cell.length_a   1.000
_cell.length_b   1.000
_cell.length_c   1.000
_cell.angle_alpha   90.00
_cell.angle_beta   90.00
_cell.angle_gamma   90.00
#
_symmetry.space_group_name_H-M   'P 1'
#
loop_
_entity.id
_entity.type
_entity.pdbx_description
1 polymer ?
#
loop_
_entity_poly.entity_id
_entity_poly.type
_entity_poly.pdbx_seq_one_letter_code
_entity_poly.pdbx_strand_id
1 'polypeptide(L)'
;MTISHVSDTARWVAVYRAMETERPDAIFRDPFARALAGPEGERIVQEVARGRSAAWAMTVRTAVFDELILRAVRDEGVDRIVNLAAGLDARPWRMELGAGVSWVDVDLPGILDHKLDALRDETPRCAYRGLSADLTD
;
A
#
# COMPACT_ATOMS: atom_id res chain seq x y z
N MET A 1 -1.02 -8.48 22.56
CA MET A 1 0.10 -7.91 21.79
C MET A 1 -0.21 -6.44 21.51
N THR A 2 0.73 -5.54 21.76
CA THR A 2 0.61 -4.11 21.49
C THR A 2 1.15 -3.82 20.08
N ILE A 3 0.30 -3.31 19.21
CA ILE A 3 0.73 -2.53 18.04
C ILE A 3 1.56 -1.39 18.64
N SER A 4 2.87 -1.42 18.41
CA SER A 4 3.83 -0.57 19.13
C SER A 4 4.33 0.56 18.24
N HIS A 5 4.32 0.34 16.92
CA HIS A 5 4.75 1.31 15.92
C HIS A 5 3.77 1.39 14.75
N VAL A 6 3.74 2.55 14.07
CA VAL A 6 2.90 2.77 12.87
C VAL A 6 3.18 1.72 11.79
N SER A 7 4.44 1.26 11.69
CA SER A 7 4.88 0.19 10.80
C SER A 7 4.13 -1.14 11.01
N ASP A 8 3.69 -1.46 12.23
CA ASP A 8 2.96 -2.70 12.53
C ASP A 8 1.59 -2.69 11.84
N THR A 9 0.90 -1.54 11.89
CA THR A 9 -0.38 -1.37 11.20
C THR A 9 -0.24 -1.44 9.68
N ALA A 10 0.85 -0.90 9.12
CA ALA A 10 1.12 -0.96 7.69
C ALA A 10 1.32 -2.40 7.20
N ARG A 11 2.06 -3.21 7.96
CA ARG A 11 2.25 -4.65 7.69
C ARG A 11 0.94 -5.43 7.79
N TRP A 12 0.15 -5.15 8.81
CA TRP A 12 -1.16 -5.78 8.99
C TRP A 12 -2.07 -5.50 7.78
N VAL A 13 -2.21 -4.24 7.37
CA VAL A 13 -3.04 -3.87 6.21
C VAL A 13 -2.51 -4.51 4.92
N ALA A 14 -1.18 -4.65 4.76
CA ALA A 14 -0.61 -5.36 3.63
C ALA A 14 -1.04 -6.85 3.60
N VAL A 15 -1.14 -7.54 4.74
CA VAL A 15 -1.68 -8.92 4.77
C VAL A 15 -3.11 -8.97 4.26
N TYR A 16 -3.97 -8.02 4.61
CA TYR A 16 -5.35 -8.00 4.09
C TYR A 16 -5.40 -7.83 2.58
N ARG A 17 -4.54 -6.98 2.01
CA ARG A 17 -4.46 -6.83 0.56
C ARG A 17 -3.94 -8.10 -0.11
N ALA A 18 -2.98 -8.80 0.52
CA ALA A 18 -2.51 -10.09 0.02
C ALA A 18 -3.61 -11.16 0.07
N MET A 19 -4.39 -11.22 1.15
CA MET A 19 -5.56 -12.09 1.26
C MET A 19 -6.59 -11.81 0.16
N GLU A 20 -6.84 -10.55 -0.16
CA GLU A 20 -7.73 -10.18 -1.28
C GLU A 20 -7.15 -10.65 -2.62
N THR A 21 -5.87 -10.35 -2.90
CA THR A 21 -5.19 -10.74 -4.14
C THR A 21 -5.29 -12.25 -4.43
N GLU A 22 -5.26 -13.08 -3.39
CA GLU A 22 -5.29 -14.55 -3.49
C GLU A 22 -6.69 -15.11 -3.74
N ARG A 23 -7.74 -14.30 -3.63
CA ARG A 23 -9.09 -14.74 -3.95
C ARG A 23 -9.26 -14.95 -5.46
N PRO A 24 -10.03 -15.97 -5.87
CA PRO A 24 -10.39 -16.13 -7.27
C PRO A 24 -11.28 -14.98 -7.78
N ASP A 25 -12.12 -14.42 -6.91
CA ASP A 25 -13.06 -13.33 -7.17
C ASP A 25 -12.56 -11.97 -6.65
N ALA A 26 -11.24 -11.80 -6.56
CA ALA A 26 -10.60 -10.60 -6.02
C ALA A 26 -11.09 -9.31 -6.73
N ILE A 27 -11.48 -8.29 -5.96
CA ILE A 27 -11.95 -7.01 -6.51
C ILE A 27 -10.80 -6.06 -6.87
N PHE A 28 -9.59 -6.32 -6.35
CA PHE A 28 -8.33 -5.74 -6.83
C PHE A 28 -7.20 -6.75 -6.66
N ARG A 29 -6.06 -6.49 -7.31
CA ARG A 29 -4.84 -7.29 -7.13
C ARG A 29 -3.67 -6.40 -6.73
N ASP A 30 -3.07 -6.70 -5.59
CA ASP A 30 -1.79 -6.19 -5.12
C ASP A 30 -0.82 -7.38 -5.00
N PRO A 31 -0.02 -7.66 -6.05
CA PRO A 31 0.90 -8.80 -6.05
C PRO A 31 2.07 -8.61 -5.08
N PHE A 32 2.33 -7.38 -4.65
CA PHE A 32 3.47 -7.04 -3.79
C PHE A 32 3.12 -7.12 -2.30
N ALA A 33 1.83 -7.06 -1.97
CA ALA A 33 1.31 -7.02 -0.61
C ALA A 33 1.89 -8.11 0.31
N ARG A 34 2.05 -9.35 -0.19
CA ARG A 34 2.57 -10.48 0.60
C ARG A 34 4.04 -10.26 0.98
N ALA A 35 4.87 -9.86 0.03
CA ALA A 35 6.28 -9.58 0.26
C ALA A 35 6.46 -8.36 1.20
N LEU A 36 5.67 -7.31 0.97
CA LEU A 36 5.70 -6.10 1.79
C LEU A 36 5.30 -6.36 3.25
N ALA A 37 4.24 -7.14 3.47
CA ALA A 37 3.80 -7.53 4.81
C ALA A 37 4.92 -8.26 5.57
N GLY A 38 5.54 -9.24 4.91
CA GLY A 38 6.53 -10.13 5.50
C GLY A 38 5.96 -11.01 6.63
N PRO A 39 6.80 -11.87 7.23
CA PRO A 39 6.39 -12.78 8.30
C PRO A 39 5.77 -12.07 9.52
N GLU A 40 6.23 -10.85 9.79
CA GLU A 40 5.75 -10.05 10.92
C GLU A 40 4.29 -9.58 10.73
N GLY A 41 3.90 -9.21 9.51
CA GLY A 41 2.50 -8.90 9.20
C GLY A 41 1.58 -10.10 9.45
N GLU A 42 2.01 -11.30 9.04
CA GLU A 42 1.24 -12.54 9.27
C GLU A 42 1.05 -12.81 10.77
N ARG A 43 2.12 -12.65 11.55
CA ARG A 43 2.09 -12.84 13.00
C ARG A 43 1.09 -11.89 13.66
N ILE A 44 1.10 -10.61 13.27
CA ILE A 44 0.13 -9.62 13.76
C ILE A 44 -1.32 -10.06 13.49
N VAL A 45 -1.63 -10.50 12.26
CA VAL A 45 -3.00 -10.93 11.90
C VAL A 45 -3.45 -12.17 12.67
N GLN A 46 -2.53 -13.08 12.98
CA GLN A 46 -2.82 -14.29 13.77
C GLN A 46 -3.09 -13.99 15.24
N GLU A 47 -2.41 -12.99 15.81
CA GLU A 47 -2.53 -12.64 17.24
C GLU A 47 -3.66 -11.66 17.54
N VAL A 48 -4.09 -10.86 16.55
CA VAL A 48 -5.22 -9.95 16.74
C VAL A 48 -6.54 -10.73 16.74
N ALA A 49 -7.27 -10.65 17.86
CA ALA A 49 -8.62 -11.20 17.96
C ALA A 49 -9.48 -10.65 16.82
N ARG A 50 -10.14 -11.55 16.07
CA ARG A 50 -10.95 -11.18 14.90
C ARG A 50 -10.18 -10.49 13.77
N GLY A 51 -8.85 -10.57 13.74
CA GLY A 51 -7.98 -9.94 12.73
C GLY A 51 -8.49 -10.18 11.31
N ARG A 52 -8.66 -11.43 10.90
CA ARG A 52 -9.17 -11.72 9.54
C ARG A 52 -10.57 -11.17 9.24
N SER A 53 -11.43 -10.99 10.25
CA SER A 53 -12.79 -10.48 10.03
C SER A 53 -12.85 -8.97 9.82
N ALA A 54 -11.78 -8.22 10.09
CA ALA A 54 -11.69 -6.80 9.78
C ALA A 54 -11.09 -6.53 8.38
N ALA A 55 -10.65 -7.57 7.67
CA ALA A 55 -10.03 -7.45 6.35
C ALA A 55 -10.93 -6.75 5.33
N TRP A 56 -12.25 -7.03 5.35
CA TRP A 56 -13.20 -6.49 4.36
C TRP A 56 -13.18 -4.96 4.30
N ALA A 57 -13.04 -4.28 5.44
CA ALA A 57 -13.05 -2.82 5.48
C ALA A 57 -11.81 -2.24 4.79
N MET A 58 -10.66 -2.91 4.97
CA MET A 58 -9.40 -2.50 4.32
C MET A 58 -9.39 -2.89 2.84
N THR A 59 -9.99 -4.03 2.47
CA THR A 59 -10.22 -4.43 1.08
C THR A 59 -11.06 -3.40 0.34
N VAL A 60 -12.25 -3.05 0.87
CA VAL A 60 -13.13 -2.06 0.25
C VAL A 60 -12.44 -0.70 0.18
N ARG A 61 -11.75 -0.27 1.25
CA ARG A 61 -10.96 0.96 1.25
C ARG A 61 -9.95 0.98 0.10
N THR A 62 -9.17 -0.09 -0.09
CA THR A 62 -8.21 -0.15 -1.20
C THR A 62 -8.90 -0.01 -2.55
N ALA A 63 -9.97 -0.77 -2.81
CA ALA A 63 -10.70 -0.71 -4.07
C ALA A 63 -11.26 0.69 -4.37
N VAL A 64 -11.90 1.33 -3.37
CA VAL A 64 -12.49 2.66 -3.53
C VAL A 64 -11.40 3.70 -3.83
N PHE A 65 -10.28 3.69 -3.11
CA PHE A 65 -9.19 4.62 -3.38
C PHE A 65 -8.54 4.38 -4.74
N ASP A 66 -8.45 3.13 -5.21
CA ASP A 66 -7.94 2.83 -6.56
C ASP A 66 -8.85 3.43 -7.64
N GLU A 67 -10.17 3.29 -7.49
CA GLU A 67 -11.15 3.88 -8.41
C GLU A 67 -11.06 5.41 -8.41
N LEU A 68 -11.00 6.04 -7.23
CA LEU A 68 -10.88 7.49 -7.11
C LEU A 68 -9.60 8.02 -7.78
N ILE A 69 -8.47 7.34 -7.57
CA ILE A 69 -7.19 7.72 -8.19
C ILE A 69 -7.25 7.56 -9.70
N LEU A 70 -7.78 6.43 -10.21
CA LEU A 70 -7.90 6.22 -11.65
C LEU A 70 -8.80 7.26 -12.31
N ARG A 71 -9.92 7.61 -11.65
CA ARG A 71 -10.83 8.66 -12.11
C ARG A 71 -10.12 10.02 -12.17
N ALA A 72 -9.44 10.41 -11.10
CA ALA A 72 -8.72 11.68 -11.05
C ALA A 72 -7.65 11.78 -12.17
N VAL A 73 -6.92 10.70 -12.43
CA VAL A 73 -5.90 10.65 -13.49
C VAL A 73 -6.54 10.68 -14.88
N ARG A 74 -7.53 9.83 -15.14
CA ARG A 74 -8.08 9.60 -16.49
C ARG A 74 -9.08 10.68 -16.92
N ASP A 75 -9.94 11.08 -16.01
CA ASP A 75 -11.10 11.91 -16.34
C ASP A 75 -10.85 13.39 -15.98
N GLU A 76 -10.00 13.65 -14.99
CA GLU A 76 -9.71 15.01 -14.49
C GLU A 76 -8.30 15.50 -14.88
N GLY A 77 -7.47 14.63 -15.47
CA GLY A 77 -6.14 14.98 -15.98
C GLY A 77 -5.09 15.21 -14.89
N VAL A 78 -5.28 14.66 -13.69
CA VAL A 78 -4.28 14.75 -12.61
C VAL A 78 -3.02 13.98 -13.00
N ASP A 79 -1.88 14.65 -12.94
CA ASP A 79 -0.55 14.11 -13.29
C ASP A 79 0.39 13.97 -12.09
N ARG A 80 -0.07 14.35 -10.88
CA ARG A 80 0.71 14.23 -9.66
C ARG A 80 -0.13 13.76 -8.49
N ILE A 81 0.35 12.72 -7.83
CA ILE A 81 -0.26 12.14 -6.63
C ILE A 81 0.74 12.25 -5.49
N VAL A 82 0.30 12.80 -4.37
CA VAL A 82 1.05 12.84 -3.11
C VAL A 82 0.34 11.93 -2.12
N ASN A 83 1.02 10.88 -1.68
CA ASN A 83 0.51 9.87 -0.78
C ASN A 83 1.15 10.08 0.60
N LEU A 84 0.34 10.54 1.56
CA LEU A 84 0.76 10.89 2.91
C LEU A 84 0.63 9.68 3.82
N ALA A 85 1.65 9.43 4.65
CA ALA A 85 1.76 8.21 5.46
C ALA A 85 1.61 6.97 4.57
N ALA A 86 2.39 6.98 3.48
CA ALA A 86 2.28 6.01 2.39
C ALA A 86 2.42 4.56 2.83
N GLY A 87 3.14 4.31 3.92
CA GLY A 87 3.43 3.01 4.48
C GLY A 87 3.89 2.04 3.40
N LEU A 88 3.19 0.90 3.34
CA LEU A 88 3.44 -0.19 2.40
C LEU A 88 2.49 -0.16 1.20
N ASP A 89 2.00 1.00 0.79
CA ASP A 89 1.23 1.14 -0.45
C ASP A 89 2.11 0.83 -1.67
N ALA A 90 1.61 -0.02 -2.57
CA ALA A 90 2.28 -0.45 -3.80
C ALA A 90 1.60 0.04 -5.08
N ARG A 91 0.65 1.00 -4.99
CA ARG A 91 -0.05 1.58 -6.15
C ARG A 91 0.84 1.99 -7.31
N PRO A 92 2.00 2.66 -7.10
CA PRO A 92 2.92 3.01 -8.20
C PRO A 92 3.41 1.80 -9.00
N TRP A 93 3.48 0.61 -8.39
CA TRP A 93 3.95 -0.62 -9.03
C TRP A 93 2.82 -1.47 -9.63
N ARG A 94 1.58 -1.33 -9.14
CA ARG A 94 0.46 -2.21 -9.56
C ARG A 94 -0.63 -1.52 -10.38
N MET A 95 -0.77 -0.20 -10.33
CA MET A 95 -1.85 0.51 -11.03
C MET A 95 -1.43 0.97 -12.43
N GLU A 96 -2.35 0.88 -13.39
CA GLU A 96 -2.19 1.42 -14.75
C GLU A 96 -2.51 2.92 -14.78
N LEU A 97 -1.63 3.74 -14.19
CA LEU A 97 -1.76 5.19 -14.09
C LEU A 97 -1.30 5.92 -15.36
N GLY A 98 -0.38 5.32 -16.12
CA GLY A 98 0.25 5.91 -17.29
C GLY A 98 1.57 6.63 -16.97
N ALA A 99 2.48 6.65 -17.95
CA ALA A 99 3.85 7.17 -17.79
C ALA A 99 3.93 8.68 -17.48
N GLY A 100 2.85 9.42 -17.74
CA GLY A 100 2.78 10.85 -17.48
C GLY A 100 2.53 11.23 -16.02
N VAL A 101 2.11 10.30 -15.15
CA VAL A 101 1.87 10.63 -13.74
C VAL A 101 3.13 10.46 -12.89
N SER A 102 3.26 11.37 -11.93
CA SER A 102 4.29 11.38 -10.91
C SER A 102 3.68 11.03 -9.56
N TRP A 103 4.29 10.09 -8.86
CA TRP A 103 3.86 9.64 -7.54
C TRP A 103 4.91 9.98 -6.49
N VAL A 104 4.48 10.64 -5.43
CA VAL A 104 5.33 10.99 -4.29
C VAL A 104 4.77 10.34 -3.03
N ASP A 105 5.54 9.41 -2.46
CA ASP A 105 5.24 8.88 -1.13
C ASP A 105 5.93 9.73 -0.07
N VAL A 106 5.20 10.12 0.97
CA VAL A 106 5.72 10.84 2.14
C VAL A 106 5.50 9.98 3.38
N ASP A 107 6.58 9.60 4.05
CA ASP A 107 6.52 8.82 5.29
C ASP A 107 7.87 8.85 6.04
N LEU A 108 7.91 8.22 7.21
CA LEU A 108 9.13 8.04 7.99
C LEU A 108 10.19 7.24 7.19
N PRO A 109 11.49 7.53 7.37
CA PRO A 109 12.56 6.89 6.60
C PRO A 109 12.52 5.36 6.69
N GLY A 110 12.34 4.79 7.89
CA GLY A 110 12.39 3.35 8.09
C GLY A 110 11.31 2.55 7.34
N ILE A 111 10.10 3.11 7.15
CA ILE A 111 9.04 2.39 6.41
C ILE A 111 9.22 2.53 4.90
N LEU A 112 9.75 3.67 4.43
CA LEU A 112 10.11 3.86 3.03
C LEU A 112 11.27 2.93 2.63
N ASP A 113 12.31 2.85 3.45
CA ASP A 113 13.46 1.96 3.22
C ASP A 113 13.00 0.51 3.14
N HIS A 114 12.17 0.05 4.08
CA HIS A 114 11.60 -1.31 4.05
C HIS A 114 10.81 -1.58 2.77
N LYS A 115 9.94 -0.64 2.34
CA LYS A 115 9.15 -0.80 1.12
C LYS A 115 10.04 -0.87 -0.12
N LEU A 116 11.02 0.01 -0.23
CA LEU A 116 11.89 0.10 -1.41
C LEU A 116 12.85 -1.08 -1.50
N ASP A 117 13.33 -1.60 -0.37
CA ASP A 117 14.11 -2.83 -0.34
C ASP A 117 13.25 -4.04 -0.77
N ALA A 118 12.02 -4.15 -0.27
CA ALA A 118 11.11 -5.22 -0.66
C ALA A 118 10.69 -5.18 -2.15
N LEU A 119 10.78 -4.01 -2.79
CA LEU A 119 10.43 -3.78 -4.20
C LEU A 119 11.65 -3.52 -5.09
N ARG A 120 12.87 -3.81 -4.60
CA ARG A 120 14.13 -3.47 -5.27
C ARG A 120 14.29 -4.02 -6.69
N ASP A 121 13.65 -5.16 -6.98
CA ASP A 121 13.71 -5.83 -8.28
C ASP A 121 12.46 -5.51 -9.14
N GLU A 122 11.56 -4.66 -8.64
CA GLU A 122 10.31 -4.31 -9.30
C GLU A 122 10.37 -2.90 -9.90
N THR A 123 9.78 -2.73 -11.09
CA THR A 123 9.77 -1.43 -11.77
C THR A 123 8.43 -0.73 -11.55
N PRO A 124 8.40 0.50 -11.00
CA PRO A 124 7.20 1.31 -10.95
C PRO A 124 6.61 1.57 -12.35
N ARG A 125 5.29 1.62 -12.46
CA ARG A 125 4.56 1.90 -13.72
C ARG A 125 4.42 3.39 -14.03
N CYS A 126 4.83 4.24 -13.09
CA CYS A 126 4.84 5.70 -13.20
C CYS A 126 6.12 6.26 -12.58
N ALA A 127 6.40 7.55 -12.77
CA ALA A 127 7.54 8.18 -12.09
C ALA A 127 7.30 8.14 -10.57
N TYR A 128 8.25 7.62 -9.80
CA TYR A 128 8.11 7.45 -8.36
C TYR A 128 9.21 8.18 -7.59
N ARG A 129 8.85 8.80 -6.46
CA ARG A 129 9.78 9.38 -5.50
C ARG A 129 9.31 9.12 -4.07
N GLY A 130 10.19 8.57 -3.23
CA GLY A 130 10.01 8.59 -1.77
C GLY A 130 10.57 9.88 -1.17
N LEU A 131 9.85 10.48 -0.23
CA LEU A 131 10.25 11.64 0.55
C LEU A 131 10.16 11.29 2.03
N SER A 132 11.31 11.20 2.70
CA SER A 132 11.35 10.93 4.13
C SER A 132 10.97 12.18 4.94
N ALA A 133 9.84 12.14 5.65
CA ALA A 133 9.36 13.19 6.54
C ALA A 133 8.37 12.63 7.57
N ASP A 134 8.37 13.17 8.79
CA ASP A 134 7.24 13.01 9.71
C ASP A 134 6.16 14.02 9.33
N LEU A 135 4.90 13.59 9.26
CA LEU A 135 3.79 14.48 8.91
C LEU A 135 3.36 15.42 10.05
N THR A 136 3.98 15.26 11.22
CA THR A 136 3.72 16.07 12.41
C THR A 136 4.80 17.13 12.69
N ASP A 137 5.88 17.15 11.90
CA ASP A 137 6.92 18.21 11.92
C ASP A 137 6.38 19.56 11.37
#